data_AF-A0A5C2SHV0-F1
#
_entry.id   AF-A0A5C2SHV0-F1
#
_cell.length_a   1.000
_cell.length_b   1.000
_cell.length_c   1.000
_cell.angle_alpha   90.00
_cell.angle_beta   90.00
_cell.angle_gamma   90.00
#
_symmetry.space_group_name_H-M   'P 1'
#
loop_
_entity.id
_entity.type
_entity.pdbx_description
1 polymer ?
#
loop_
_entity_poly.entity_id
_entity_poly.type
_entity_poly.pdbx_seq_one_letter_code
_entity_poly.pdbx_strand_id
1 'polypeptide(L)' 'MSSAPVQYTTVTSGNNSDGEREGAKPKVPRRTPMACQFCRGRKLKCDGRSTCGNCERRAIPCVYMPVAAQNQK' A
#
# COMPACT_ATOMS: atom_id res chain seq x y z
N MET A 1 -46.52 -2.74 -17.65
CA MET A 1 -45.30 -3.32 -18.25
C MET A 1 -44.94 -2.46 -19.46
N SER A 2 -43.70 -2.14 -19.86
CA SER A 2 -42.34 -2.21 -19.26
C SER A 2 -41.38 -1.53 -20.28
N SER A 3 -40.30 -0.80 -19.97
CA SER A 3 -39.72 -0.31 -18.71
C SER A 3 -38.86 0.95 -19.00
N ALA A 4 -38.49 1.74 -18.00
CA ALA A 4 -37.63 2.93 -18.17
C ALA A 4 -36.12 2.59 -18.17
N PRO A 5 -35.28 3.29 -18.94
CA PRO A 5 -33.82 3.07 -18.95
C PRO A 5 -33.16 3.73 -17.73
N VAL A 6 -32.42 2.94 -16.94
CA VAL A 6 -31.64 3.41 -15.79
C VAL A 6 -30.32 4.00 -16.30
N GLN A 7 -30.13 5.31 -16.16
CA GLN A 7 -28.84 5.95 -16.41
C GLN A 7 -27.91 5.69 -15.22
N TYR A 8 -26.97 4.75 -15.34
CA TYR A 8 -25.92 4.59 -14.35
C TYR A 8 -24.84 5.66 -14.58
N THR A 9 -24.56 6.46 -13.56
CA THR A 9 -23.53 7.49 -13.61
C THR A 9 -22.18 6.89 -13.22
N THR A 10 -21.31 6.63 -14.21
CA THR A 10 -19.91 6.28 -13.93
C THR A 10 -19.18 7.47 -13.33
N VAL A 11 -18.95 7.43 -12.02
CA VAL A 11 -18.07 8.39 -11.34
C VAL A 11 -16.61 8.00 -11.61
N THR A 12 -16.10 8.35 -12.80
CA THR A 12 -14.69 8.10 -13.18
C THR A 12 -13.77 9.10 -12.47
N SER A 13 -13.61 8.94 -11.16
CA SER A 13 -12.59 9.64 -10.37
C SER A 13 -11.21 9.05 -10.66
N GLY A 14 -10.57 9.54 -11.71
CA GLY A 14 -9.33 8.99 -12.25
C GLY A 14 -8.38 10.03 -12.86
N ASN A 15 -8.26 11.22 -12.26
CA ASN A 15 -7.28 12.23 -12.68
C ASN A 15 -5.84 11.74 -12.43
N ASN A 16 -5.26 11.03 -13.41
CA ASN A 16 -3.81 10.94 -13.55
C ASN A 16 -3.37 12.01 -14.54
N SER A 17 -2.94 13.15 -14.00
CA SER A 17 -2.21 14.15 -14.76
C SER A 17 -0.77 13.67 -14.93
N ASP A 18 -0.51 12.89 -15.97
CA ASP A 18 0.83 12.53 -16.42
C ASP A 18 1.54 13.77 -16.97
N GLY A 19 2.13 14.54 -16.05
CA GLY A 19 2.99 15.68 -16.34
C GLY A 19 4.39 15.22 -16.69
N GLU A 20 4.67 15.08 -17.98
CA GLU A 20 6.00 14.83 -18.51
C GLU A 20 6.96 15.98 -18.14
N ARG A 21 8.03 15.67 -17.39
CA ARG A 21 9.18 16.57 -17.26
C ARG A 21 10.49 15.81 -17.02
N GLU A 22 11.51 16.27 -17.72
CA GLU A 22 12.83 15.70 -17.90
C GLU A 22 13.58 15.27 -16.62
N GLY A 23 14.48 14.30 -16.78
CA GLY A 23 15.67 14.18 -15.91
C GLY A 23 15.47 13.57 -14.52
N ALA A 24 14.31 12.97 -14.22
CA ALA A 24 14.12 12.26 -12.97
C ALA A 24 14.93 10.94 -12.94
N LYS A 25 16.11 10.97 -12.31
CA LYS A 25 16.81 9.76 -11.80
C LYS A 25 15.76 8.82 -11.20
N PRO A 26 15.80 7.49 -11.45
CA PRO A 26 14.78 6.59 -10.93
C PRO A 26 14.70 6.76 -9.42
N LYS A 27 13.62 7.39 -8.94
CA LYS A 27 13.33 7.52 -7.51
C LYS A 27 12.95 6.13 -7.04
N VAL A 28 13.97 5.29 -6.82
CA VAL A 28 13.84 3.94 -6.25
C VAL A 28 12.89 4.10 -5.08
N PRO A 29 11.67 3.55 -5.16
CA PRO A 29 10.64 3.95 -4.22
C PRO A 29 11.14 3.61 -2.82
N ARG A 30 11.29 4.64 -1.96
CA ARG A 30 11.59 4.46 -0.53
C ARG A 30 10.41 3.81 0.23
N ARG A 31 9.47 3.20 -0.52
CA ARG A 31 8.54 2.18 -0.06
C ARG A 31 9.38 1.12 0.63
N THR A 32 9.15 0.91 1.92
CA THR A 32 9.75 -0.23 2.60
C THR A 32 9.40 -1.50 1.83
N PRO A 33 10.39 -2.31 1.40
CA PRO A 33 10.13 -3.50 0.58
C PRO A 33 9.35 -4.59 1.35
N MET A 34 9.10 -4.36 2.64
CA MET A 34 8.48 -5.27 3.58
C MET A 34 7.61 -4.51 4.57
N ALA A 35 6.39 -5.02 4.79
CA ALA A 35 5.58 -4.68 5.95
C ALA A 35 6.12 -5.38 7.21
N CYS A 36 6.03 -4.74 8.38
CA CYS A 36 6.37 -5.38 9.65
C CYS A 36 5.57 -6.67 9.86
N GLN A 37 6.08 -7.60 10.68
CA GLN A 37 5.52 -8.94 10.89
C GLN A 37 4.02 -8.89 11.25
N PHE A 38 3.62 -7.97 12.13
CA PHE A 38 2.22 -7.77 12.50
C PHE A 38 1.34 -7.34 11.31
N CYS A 39 1.74 -6.30 10.58
CA CYS A 39 0.98 -5.83 9.41
C CYS A 39 0.95 -6.90 8.32
N ARG A 40 2.06 -7.64 8.11
CA ARG A 40 2.14 -8.72 7.14
C ARG A 40 1.20 -9.88 7.48
N GLY A 41 1.23 -10.36 8.72
CA GLY A 41 0.36 -11.44 9.20
C GLY A 41 -1.13 -11.08 9.16
N ARG A 42 -1.46 -9.79 9.41
CA ARG A 42 -2.84 -9.27 9.34
C ARG A 42 -3.23 -8.68 7.97
N LYS A 43 -2.37 -8.78 6.95
CA LYS A 43 -2.56 -8.21 5.61
C LYS A 43 -2.91 -6.71 5.61
N LEU A 44 -2.40 -5.96 6.59
CA LEU A 44 -2.62 -4.51 6.75
C LEU A 44 -1.54 -3.72 5.99
N LYS A 45 -1.90 -2.53 5.52
CA LYS A 45 -0.92 -1.55 5.01
C LYS A 45 0.06 -1.17 6.13
N CYS A 46 1.34 -1.05 5.79
CA CYS A 46 2.41 -0.73 6.72
C CYS A 46 3.15 0.52 6.24
N ASP A 47 3.36 1.47 7.14
CA ASP A 47 3.94 2.79 6.81
C ASP A 47 5.47 2.81 6.78
N GLY A 48 6.12 1.69 7.15
CA GLY A 48 7.57 1.51 7.00
C GLY A 48 8.47 2.31 7.95
N ARG A 49 7.89 3.05 8.90
CA ARG A 49 8.62 3.76 9.97
C ARG A 49 9.21 2.77 11.00
N SER A 50 10.14 3.24 11.83
CA SER A 50 10.72 2.49 12.96
C SER A 50 9.65 1.75 13.77
N THR A 51 8.62 2.48 14.17
CA THR A 51 7.32 1.93 14.58
C THR A 51 6.27 2.39 13.57
N CYS A 52 5.60 1.47 12.88
CA CYS A 52 4.51 1.84 11.97
C CYS A 52 3.28 2.30 12.77
N GLY A 53 2.44 3.16 12.19
CA GLY A 53 1.33 3.79 12.92
C GLY A 53 0.29 2.78 13.43
N ASN A 54 0.22 1.60 12.80
CA ASN A 54 -0.64 0.49 13.24
C ASN A 54 -0.10 -0.26 14.47
N CYS A 55 1.23 -0.32 14.66
CA CYS A 55 1.84 -0.89 15.86
C CYS A 55 1.85 0.14 17.00
N GLU A 56 2.14 1.40 16.69
CA GLU A 56 2.13 2.55 17.62
C GLU A 56 0.75 2.71 18.29
N ARG A 57 -0.32 2.86 17.51
CA ARG A 57 -1.72 2.95 18.01
C ARG A 57 -2.21 1.73 18.80
N ARG A 58 -1.47 0.62 18.77
CA ARG A 58 -1.80 -0.63 19.48
C ARG A 58 -0.81 -0.94 20.62
N ALA A 59 0.22 -0.12 20.82
CA ALA A 59 1.31 -0.36 21.77
C ALA A 59 1.94 -1.77 21.67
N ILE A 60 2.12 -2.29 20.44
CA ILE A 60 2.69 -3.63 20.17
C ILE A 60 4.08 -3.55 19.52
N PRO A 61 4.92 -4.60 19.64
CA PRO A 61 6.21 -4.66 18.96
C PRO A 61 6.09 -4.49 17.43
N CYS A 62 6.89 -3.59 16.86
CA CYS A 62 6.98 -3.38 15.41
C CYS A 62 8.27 -4.01 14.88
N VAL A 63 8.23 -5.30 14.56
CA VAL A 63 9.41 -6.05 14.10
C VAL A 63 9.37 -6.24 12.59
N TYR A 64 10.48 -5.95 11.91
CA TYR A 64 10.69 -6.24 10.48
C TYR A 64 11.70 -7.39 10.37
N MET A 65 11.29 -8.54 9.82
CA MET A 65 12.13 -9.74 9.73
C MET A 65 12.46 -10.09 8.27
N PRO A 66 13.76 -10.18 7.88
CA PRO A 66 14.17 -10.30 6.48
C PRO A 66 13.64 -11.57 5.78
N VAL A 67 13.52 -11.50 4.45
CA VAL A 67 12.98 -12.59 3.61
C VAL A 67 13.92 -13.80 3.52
N ALA A 68 15.21 -13.64 3.84
CA ALA A 68 16.17 -14.75 3.82
C ALA A 68 15.85 -15.89 4.81
N ALA A 69 15.13 -15.60 5.91
CA ALA A 69 14.92 -16.54 7.01
C ALA A 69 13.68 -17.47 6.86
N GLN A 70 13.07 -17.55 5.67
CA GLN A 70 11.72 -18.10 5.50
C GLN A 70 11.53 -18.95 4.23
N ASN A 71 12.63 -19.51 3.70
CA ASN A 71 12.60 -20.40 2.54
C ASN A 71 13.38 -21.71 2.80
N GLN A 72 13.03 -22.41 3.88
CA GLN A 72 13.51 -23.75 4.21
C GLN A 72 12.32 -24.71 4.31
N LYS A 73 11.88 -25.22 3.16
CA LYS A 73 11.17 -26.50 3.03
C LYS A 73 11.28 -26.99 1.58
#